data_AF-A0A8F5IP65-F1
#
_entry.id   AF-A0A8F5IP65-F1
#
_cell.length_a   1.000
_cell.length_b   1.000
_cell.length_c   1.000
_cell.angle_alpha   90.00
_cell.angle_beta   90.00
_cell.angle_gamma   90.00
#
_symmetry.space_group_name_H-M   'P 1'
#
loop_
_entity.id
_entity.type
_entity.pdbx_description
1 polymer ?
#
loop_
_entity_poly.entity_id
_entity_poly.type
_entity_poly.pdbx_seq_one_letter_code
_entity_poly.pdbx_strand_id
1 'polypeptide(L)'
;MARIALGIPVTPGQEHRLADLLTRNPGPTPLATFTAPGTVLHLVENGTGGRQGPQPNTESLLRQYCGVPAGRSTRGFLRGAVLLRRAHFAQPHTGPRPPHRRALLYPVRKGRAAELHRLLAAGIAPGTSQRLSSALVSSTVYARGDTVVRFWEATADADEEVGNLARVVPFSGLGAKLNDLLAFDQDLTTESGFRAFFTRCAMSLALPHPHPSSQSGTARPEEEA
;
A
#
# COMPACT_ATOMS: atom_id res chain seq x y z
N MET A 1 15.68 -3.94 4.59
CA MET A 1 14.66 -4.92 5.04
C MET A 1 13.81 -5.33 3.84
N ALA A 2 13.60 -6.63 3.61
CA ALA A 2 12.72 -7.08 2.53
C ALA A 2 11.25 -6.95 2.97
N ARG A 3 10.40 -6.36 2.11
CA ARG A 3 8.96 -6.21 2.34
C ARG A 3 8.20 -7.17 1.42
N ILE A 4 7.17 -7.82 1.95
CA ILE A 4 6.22 -8.61 1.16
C ILE A 4 4.93 -7.80 1.06
N ALA A 5 4.41 -7.67 -0.16
CA ALA A 5 3.14 -7.01 -0.43
C ALA A 5 2.12 -8.01 -0.93
N LEU A 6 0.93 -8.01 -0.32
CA LEU A 6 -0.23 -8.77 -0.75
C LEU A 6 -1.30 -7.80 -1.24
N GLY A 7 -1.65 -7.85 -2.52
CA GLY A 7 -2.81 -7.16 -3.09
C GLY A 7 -3.98 -8.13 -3.11
N ILE A 8 -4.70 -8.22 -2.01
CA ILE A 8 -5.71 -9.25 -1.76
C ILE A 8 -7.04 -8.80 -2.38
N PRO A 9 -7.57 -9.52 -3.39
CA PRO A 9 -8.92 -9.28 -3.87
C PRO A 9 -9.91 -9.55 -2.74
N VAL A 10 -10.83 -8.63 -2.53
CA VAL A 10 -11.84 -8.72 -1.47
C VAL A 10 -13.22 -8.46 -2.05
N THR A 11 -14.23 -9.13 -1.51
CA THR A 11 -15.63 -8.85 -1.88
C THR A 11 -15.95 -7.40 -1.51
N PRO A 12 -16.55 -6.60 -2.42
CA PRO A 12 -16.89 -5.21 -2.14
C PRO A 12 -17.68 -5.06 -0.83
N GLY A 13 -17.26 -4.11 0.00
CA GLY A 13 -17.83 -3.84 1.33
C GLY A 13 -17.23 -4.67 2.46
N GLN A 14 -16.30 -5.61 2.18
CA GLN A 14 -15.58 -6.38 3.21
C GLN A 14 -14.16 -5.87 3.46
N GLU A 15 -13.72 -4.79 2.81
CA GLU A 15 -12.34 -4.27 2.86
C GLU A 15 -11.89 -4.01 4.30
N HIS A 16 -12.70 -3.28 5.07
CA HIS A 16 -12.39 -2.92 6.46
C HIS A 16 -12.37 -4.15 7.38
N ARG A 17 -13.31 -5.09 7.18
CA ARG A 17 -13.37 -6.33 7.99
C ARG A 17 -12.16 -7.23 7.74
N LEU A 18 -11.73 -7.31 6.48
CA LEU A 18 -10.51 -8.03 6.12
C LEU A 18 -9.27 -7.32 6.67
N ALA A 19 -9.18 -5.99 6.53
CA ALA A 19 -8.07 -5.22 7.06
C ALA A 19 -7.93 -5.43 8.57
N ASP A 20 -9.02 -5.33 9.31
CA ASP A 20 -9.04 -5.59 10.74
C ASP A 20 -8.63 -7.03 11.09
N LEU A 21 -9.09 -8.02 10.31
CA LEU A 21 -8.74 -9.43 10.52
C LEU A 21 -7.22 -9.65 10.36
N LEU A 22 -6.62 -9.02 9.35
CA LEU A 22 -5.17 -9.10 9.07
C LEU A 22 -4.34 -8.36 10.12
N THR A 23 -4.85 -7.23 10.63
CA THR A 23 -4.17 -6.46 11.69
C THR A 23 -4.24 -7.17 13.04
N ARG A 24 -5.32 -7.91 13.33
CA ARG A 24 -5.52 -8.62 14.62
C ARG A 24 -4.85 -9.99 14.70
N ASN A 25 -4.51 -10.61 13.56
CA ASN A 25 -3.79 -11.89 13.55
C ASN A 25 -2.30 -11.64 13.30
N PRO A 26 -1.43 -11.88 14.28
CA PRO A 26 0.00 -11.62 14.15
C PRO A 26 0.64 -12.71 13.28
N GLY A 27 0.51 -12.56 11.97
CA GLY A 27 1.48 -13.10 11.03
C GLY A 27 2.82 -12.34 11.13
N PRO A 28 3.68 -12.40 10.10
CA PRO A 28 4.91 -11.59 10.07
C PRO A 28 4.60 -10.11 10.35
N THR A 29 5.50 -9.43 11.07
CA THR A 29 5.32 -8.07 11.60
C THR A 29 4.67 -7.15 10.55
N PRO A 30 3.39 -6.79 10.73
CA PRO A 30 2.67 -6.04 9.72
C PRO A 30 3.15 -4.59 9.74
N LEU A 31 3.53 -4.11 8.55
CA LEU A 31 4.02 -2.75 8.35
C LEU A 31 2.84 -1.78 8.18
N ALA A 32 1.91 -2.11 7.29
CA ALA A 32 0.73 -1.30 7.02
C ALA A 32 -0.32 -2.11 6.26
N THR A 33 -1.59 -1.80 6.51
CA THR A 33 -2.71 -2.34 5.76
C THR A 33 -3.48 -1.18 5.15
N PHE A 34 -3.72 -1.21 3.85
CA PHE A 34 -4.50 -0.20 3.15
C PHE A 34 -5.71 -0.82 2.47
N THR A 35 -6.80 -0.06 2.36
CA THR A 35 -8.04 -0.46 1.73
C THR A 35 -8.32 0.40 0.49
N ALA A 36 -8.82 -0.24 -0.56
CA ALA A 36 -9.45 0.37 -1.71
C ALA A 36 -10.65 -0.50 -2.12
N PRO A 37 -11.65 0.03 -2.85
CA PRO A 37 -12.78 -0.77 -3.30
C PRO A 37 -12.34 -2.07 -3.99
N GLY A 38 -12.76 -3.22 -3.44
CA GLY A 38 -12.43 -4.55 -3.94
C GLY A 38 -10.98 -5.01 -3.76
N THR A 39 -10.12 -4.24 -3.07
CA THR A 39 -8.71 -4.62 -2.83
C THR A 39 -8.20 -4.20 -1.45
N VAL A 40 -7.56 -5.12 -0.73
CA VAL A 40 -6.75 -4.80 0.47
C VAL A 40 -5.27 -4.98 0.16
N LEU A 41 -4.47 -3.94 0.36
CA LEU A 41 -3.01 -4.03 0.34
C LEU A 41 -2.51 -4.31 1.76
N HIS A 42 -1.90 -5.48 1.97
CA HIS A 42 -1.26 -5.82 3.24
C HIS A 42 0.25 -5.91 3.05
N LEU A 43 0.98 -5.04 3.74
CA LEU A 43 2.45 -4.98 3.73
C LEU A 43 2.98 -5.58 5.01
N VAL A 44 3.88 -6.53 4.90
CA VAL A 44 4.55 -7.18 6.03
C VAL A 44 6.05 -7.06 5.88
N GLU A 45 6.75 -6.88 7.00
CA GLU A 45 8.19 -7.01 7.04
C GLU A 45 8.57 -8.49 6.98
N ASN A 46 9.57 -8.82 6.16
CA ASN A 46 10.09 -10.18 6.10
C ASN A 46 11.00 -10.40 7.32
N GLY A 47 10.39 -10.59 8.49
CA GLY A 47 11.06 -10.99 9.72
C GLY A 47 11.20 -12.51 9.81
N THR A 48 12.24 -12.98 10.48
CA THR A 48 12.48 -14.40 10.79
C THR A 48 11.51 -15.00 11.83
N GLY A 49 10.50 -14.24 12.27
CA GLY A 49 9.61 -14.60 13.37
C GLY A 49 8.37 -15.39 12.94
N GLY A 50 8.22 -16.59 13.51
CA GLY A 50 6.94 -17.24 13.80
C GLY A 50 6.09 -17.73 12.62
N ARG A 51 6.27 -18.99 12.24
CA ARG A 51 5.37 -19.75 11.35
C ARG A 51 4.03 -20.12 12.03
N GLN A 52 3.37 -19.22 12.75
CA GLN A 52 1.99 -19.50 13.15
C GLN A 52 1.09 -19.26 11.96
N GLY A 53 0.51 -20.35 11.44
CA GLY A 53 -0.54 -20.28 10.44
C GLY A 53 -1.77 -19.55 10.99
N PRO A 54 -2.65 -19.03 10.13
CA PRO A 54 -3.90 -18.41 10.57
C PRO A 54 -4.68 -19.39 11.44
N GLN A 55 -5.23 -18.90 12.56
CA GLN A 55 -6.12 -19.67 13.41
C GLN A 55 -7.31 -20.22 12.59
N PRO A 56 -7.92 -21.38 12.93
CA PRO A 56 -8.99 -21.99 12.13
C PRO A 56 -10.18 -21.04 11.87
N ASN A 57 -10.53 -20.18 12.83
CA ASN A 57 -11.58 -19.16 12.63
C ASN A 57 -11.22 -18.12 11.56
N THR A 58 -9.91 -17.88 11.38
CA THR A 58 -9.36 -16.83 10.55
C THR A 58 -9.40 -17.28 9.10
N GLU A 59 -9.15 -18.58 8.85
CA GLU A 59 -9.28 -19.14 7.51
C GLU A 59 -10.71 -19.03 6.99
N SER A 60 -11.71 -19.41 7.79
CA SER A 60 -13.12 -19.30 7.38
C SER A 60 -13.53 -17.86 7.07
N LEU A 61 -13.15 -16.91 7.92
CA LEU A 61 -13.42 -15.48 7.69
C LEU A 61 -12.67 -14.94 6.47
N LEU A 62 -11.40 -15.32 6.27
CA LEU A 62 -10.63 -14.96 5.07
C LEU A 62 -11.34 -15.46 3.81
N ARG A 63 -11.80 -16.72 3.81
CA ARG A 63 -12.53 -17.29 2.67
C ARG A 63 -13.81 -16.54 2.39
N GLN A 64 -14.58 -16.21 3.42
CA GLN A 64 -15.81 -15.43 3.32
C GLN A 64 -15.55 -14.03 2.76
N TYR A 65 -14.64 -13.27 3.36
CA TYR A 65 -14.38 -11.88 2.95
C TYR A 65 -13.77 -11.79 1.55
N CYS A 66 -12.87 -12.71 1.21
CA CYS A 66 -12.19 -12.70 -0.10
C CYS A 66 -12.97 -13.41 -1.21
N GLY A 67 -14.11 -14.05 -0.91
CA GLY A 67 -14.86 -14.84 -1.88
C GLY A 67 -14.04 -15.97 -2.50
N VAL A 68 -13.23 -16.67 -1.69
CA VAL A 68 -12.31 -17.70 -2.20
C VAL A 68 -13.09 -18.83 -2.88
N PRO A 69 -12.81 -19.16 -4.16
CA PRO A 69 -13.54 -20.20 -4.88
C PRO A 69 -13.50 -21.57 -4.16
N ALA A 70 -14.58 -22.35 -4.22
CA ALA A 70 -14.72 -23.61 -3.48
C ALA A 70 -13.56 -24.59 -3.75
N GLY A 71 -13.07 -24.68 -4.99
CA GLY A 71 -11.95 -25.53 -5.38
C GLY A 71 -10.54 -24.97 -5.08
N ARG A 72 -10.42 -23.78 -4.47
CA ARG A 72 -9.13 -23.13 -4.21
C ARG A 72 -8.86 -23.07 -2.72
N SER A 73 -7.66 -23.49 -2.30
CA SER A 73 -7.23 -23.32 -0.91
C SER A 73 -6.93 -21.86 -0.58
N THR A 74 -7.17 -21.44 0.66
CA THR A 74 -6.88 -20.08 1.14
C THR A 74 -5.41 -19.72 0.95
N ARG A 75 -4.51 -20.66 1.23
CA ARG A 75 -3.07 -20.50 1.00
C ARG A 75 -2.74 -20.29 -0.49
N GLY A 76 -3.36 -21.06 -1.39
CA GLY A 76 -3.18 -20.91 -2.83
C GLY A 76 -3.78 -19.61 -3.38
N PHE A 77 -4.85 -19.12 -2.75
CA PHE A 77 -5.42 -17.80 -3.01
C PHE A 77 -4.46 -16.68 -2.60
N LEU A 78 -3.97 -16.67 -1.35
CA LEU A 78 -3.04 -15.66 -0.85
C LEU A 78 -1.69 -15.68 -1.57
N ARG A 79 -1.17 -16.87 -1.93
CA ARG A 79 0.01 -16.97 -2.83
C ARG A 79 -0.24 -16.31 -4.18
N GLY A 80 -1.48 -16.29 -4.66
CA GLY A 80 -1.91 -15.57 -5.86
C GLY A 80 -1.94 -14.05 -5.68
N ALA A 81 -2.14 -13.57 -4.46
CA ALA A 81 -2.21 -12.16 -4.09
C ALA A 81 -0.84 -11.50 -3.84
N VAL A 82 0.24 -12.29 -3.73
CA VAL A 82 1.61 -11.74 -3.58
C VAL A 82 1.97 -10.89 -4.79
N LEU A 83 2.28 -9.62 -4.55
CA LEU A 83 2.75 -8.66 -5.54
C LEU A 83 4.28 -8.65 -5.59
N LEU A 84 4.83 -8.54 -6.80
CA LEU A 84 6.27 -8.50 -7.01
C LEU A 84 6.77 -7.06 -6.96
N ARG A 85 7.86 -6.81 -6.23
CA ARG A 85 8.52 -5.51 -6.22
C ARG A 85 9.13 -5.24 -7.61
N ARG A 86 8.65 -4.21 -8.31
CA ARG A 86 9.09 -3.82 -9.65
C ARG A 86 10.09 -2.68 -9.64
N ALA A 87 9.93 -1.76 -8.70
CA ALA A 87 10.83 -0.62 -8.51
C ALA A 87 10.90 -0.29 -7.02
N HIS A 88 12.05 0.17 -6.57
CA HIS A 88 12.25 0.62 -5.21
C HIS A 88 13.26 1.76 -5.17
N PHE A 89 12.89 2.83 -4.50
CA PHE A 89 13.73 3.94 -4.13
C PHE A 89 13.64 4.11 -2.61
N ALA A 90 14.76 4.40 -1.97
CA ALA A 90 14.80 4.78 -0.56
C ALA A 90 16.02 5.65 -0.31
N GLN A 91 15.86 6.63 0.57
CA GLN A 91 16.95 7.40 1.15
C GLN A 91 16.88 7.34 2.68
N PRO A 92 18.02 7.55 3.38
CA PRO A 92 18.00 7.63 4.84
C PRO A 92 17.05 8.73 5.32
N HIS A 93 16.23 8.43 6.32
CA HIS A 93 15.42 9.40 7.02
C HIS A 93 15.96 9.57 8.43
N THR A 94 16.48 10.76 8.72
CA THR A 94 17.07 11.12 10.03
C THR A 94 16.17 12.06 10.83
N GLY A 95 14.98 12.37 10.32
CA GLY A 95 14.03 13.24 11.01
C GLY A 95 13.41 12.59 12.26
N PRO A 96 12.99 13.39 13.25
CA PRO A 96 12.53 12.89 14.55
C PRO A 96 11.16 12.22 14.50
N ARG A 97 10.38 12.44 13.43
CA ARG A 97 9.04 11.86 13.25
C ARG A 97 9.06 10.76 12.20
N PRO A 98 8.30 9.66 12.39
CA PRO A 98 8.16 8.66 11.35
C PRO A 98 7.49 9.27 10.10
N PRO A 99 7.89 8.85 8.88
CA PRO A 99 7.25 9.34 7.67
C PRO A 99 5.82 8.83 7.54
N HIS A 100 4.99 9.61 6.86
CA HIS A 100 3.63 9.23 6.51
C HIS A 100 3.65 8.11 5.47
N ARG A 101 2.93 7.03 5.75
CA ARG A 101 2.77 5.88 4.85
C ARG A 101 1.55 6.09 3.97
N ARG A 102 1.73 5.93 2.67
CA ARG A 102 0.68 6.12 1.67
C ARG A 102 0.72 5.01 0.63
N ALA A 103 -0.42 4.75 0.01
CA ALA A 103 -0.53 3.82 -1.09
C ALA A 103 -1.51 4.31 -2.15
N LEU A 104 -1.26 3.93 -3.41
CA LEU A 104 -2.06 4.27 -4.57
C LEU A 104 -2.23 3.02 -5.44
N LEU A 105 -3.48 2.71 -5.76
CA LEU A 105 -3.84 1.61 -6.66
C LEU A 105 -4.07 2.19 -8.06
N TYR A 106 -3.27 1.79 -9.04
CA TYR A 106 -3.44 2.26 -10.41
C TYR A 106 -4.60 1.51 -11.08
N PRO A 107 -5.61 2.22 -11.63
CA PRO A 107 -6.70 1.62 -12.37
C PRO A 107 -6.21 1.29 -13.78
N VAL A 108 -5.47 0.20 -13.95
CA VAL A 108 -4.83 -0.12 -15.24
C VAL A 108 -5.85 -0.64 -16.24
N ARG A 109 -5.77 -0.18 -17.49
CA ARG A 109 -6.53 -0.80 -18.58
C ARG A 109 -6.10 -2.25 -18.76
N LYS A 110 -7.06 -3.14 -19.00
CA LYS A 110 -6.81 -4.58 -19.19
C LYS A 110 -5.71 -4.81 -20.24
N GLY A 111 -4.68 -5.58 -19.89
CA GLY A 111 -3.56 -5.91 -20.78
C GLY A 111 -2.49 -4.82 -20.91
N ARG A 112 -2.64 -3.66 -20.26
CA ARG A 112 -1.66 -2.56 -20.30
C ARG A 112 -0.71 -2.55 -19.10
N ALA A 113 -0.89 -3.44 -18.12
CA ALA A 113 -0.09 -3.47 -16.90
C ALA A 113 1.40 -3.70 -17.12
N ALA A 114 1.78 -4.55 -18.07
CA ALA A 114 3.19 -4.75 -18.40
C ALA A 114 3.89 -3.45 -18.85
N GLU A 115 3.19 -2.60 -19.59
CA GLU A 115 3.73 -1.32 -20.03
C GLU A 115 3.80 -0.31 -18.89
N LEU A 116 2.77 -0.24 -18.05
CA LEU A 116 2.81 0.57 -16.82
C LEU A 116 3.95 0.14 -15.90
N HIS A 117 4.22 -1.16 -15.75
CA HIS A 117 5.35 -1.64 -14.94
C HIS A 117 6.67 -1.08 -15.45
N ARG A 118 6.89 -1.11 -16.78
CA ARG A 118 8.12 -0.59 -17.39
C ARG A 118 8.23 0.92 -17.22
N LEU A 119 7.13 1.64 -17.45
CA LEU A 119 7.07 3.09 -17.27
C LEU A 119 7.46 3.51 -15.84
N LEU A 120 6.84 2.87 -14.84
CA LEU A 120 7.09 3.19 -13.44
C LEU A 120 8.47 2.72 -12.95
N ALA A 121 9.02 1.65 -13.54
CA ALA A 121 10.36 1.15 -13.23
C ALA A 121 11.49 2.02 -13.81
N ALA A 122 11.24 2.72 -14.91
CA ALA A 122 12.20 3.63 -15.54
C ALA A 122 12.45 4.92 -14.74
N GLY A 123 11.95 5.03 -13.51
CA GLY A 123 12.13 6.21 -12.66
C GLY A 123 11.31 7.42 -13.10
N ILE A 124 10.44 7.30 -14.11
CA ILE A 124 9.49 8.34 -14.50
C ILE A 124 8.25 8.17 -13.64
N ALA A 125 8.39 8.49 -12.36
CA ALA A 125 7.36 8.34 -11.37
C ALA A 125 6.99 9.71 -10.76
N PRO A 126 5.72 9.93 -10.39
CA PRO A 126 5.36 11.10 -9.58
C PRO A 126 6.24 11.10 -8.31
N GLY A 127 6.90 12.21 -8.02
CA GLY A 127 7.73 12.35 -6.80
C GLY A 127 9.22 12.07 -6.95
N THR A 128 9.70 11.64 -8.13
CA THR A 128 11.13 11.32 -8.35
C THR A 128 11.95 12.40 -9.04
N SER A 129 11.33 13.50 -9.48
CA SER A 129 12.09 14.68 -9.93
C SER A 129 12.86 15.29 -8.76
N GLN A 130 14.12 15.68 -8.95
CA GLN A 130 14.97 16.24 -7.89
C GLN A 130 14.30 17.38 -7.07
N ARG A 131 13.39 18.16 -7.66
CA ARG A 131 12.62 19.20 -6.95
C ARG A 131 11.57 18.68 -5.95
N LEU A 132 11.12 17.44 -6.08
CA LEU A 132 10.14 16.77 -5.21
C LEU A 132 10.79 15.79 -4.22
N SER A 133 12.09 15.53 -4.38
CA SER A 133 12.82 14.47 -3.69
C SER A 133 13.09 14.75 -2.21
N SER A 134 12.99 16.00 -1.74
CA SER A 134 13.34 16.35 -0.35
C SER A 134 12.34 15.78 0.68
N ALA A 135 11.09 15.52 0.27
CA ALA A 135 10.06 14.99 1.16
C ALA A 135 9.86 13.47 1.04
N LEU A 136 10.33 12.83 -0.04
CA LEU A 136 10.07 11.41 -0.33
C LEU A 136 11.14 10.50 0.32
N VAL A 137 10.79 9.77 1.38
CA VAL A 137 11.72 8.86 2.09
C VAL A 137 11.90 7.54 1.34
N SER A 138 10.81 6.91 0.91
CA SER A 138 10.86 5.67 0.15
C SER A 138 9.70 5.59 -0.83
N SER A 139 9.90 4.93 -1.98
CA SER A 139 8.83 4.64 -2.94
C SER A 139 9.03 3.26 -3.51
N THR A 140 7.98 2.45 -3.52
CA THR A 140 8.02 1.07 -3.98
C THR A 140 6.83 0.79 -4.87
N VAL A 141 7.10 0.28 -6.07
CA VAL A 141 6.05 -0.18 -7.00
C VAL A 141 5.96 -1.70 -6.87
N TYR A 142 4.78 -2.18 -6.53
CA TYR A 142 4.43 -3.59 -6.45
C TYR A 142 3.45 -3.93 -7.56
N ALA A 143 3.65 -5.07 -8.23
CA ALA A 143 2.70 -5.47 -9.26
C ALA A 143 2.64 -6.97 -9.54
N ARG A 144 1.46 -7.42 -9.96
CA ARG A 144 1.20 -8.76 -10.51
C ARG A 144 -0.06 -8.75 -11.36
N GLY A 145 0.01 -9.35 -12.55
CA GLY A 145 -1.10 -9.29 -13.50
C GLY A 145 -1.45 -7.83 -13.80
N ASP A 146 -2.73 -7.48 -13.68
CA ASP A 146 -3.23 -6.12 -13.86
C ASP A 146 -3.27 -5.28 -12.57
N THR A 147 -2.87 -5.85 -11.43
CA THR A 147 -2.81 -5.12 -10.15
C THR A 147 -1.47 -4.41 -10.01
N VAL A 148 -1.50 -3.08 -10.00
CA VAL A 148 -0.32 -2.23 -9.83
C VAL A 148 -0.56 -1.28 -8.68
N VAL A 149 0.32 -1.33 -7.67
CA VAL A 149 0.22 -0.53 -6.47
C VAL A 149 1.55 0.19 -6.25
N ARG A 150 1.49 1.48 -5.89
CA ARG A 150 2.63 2.19 -5.33
C ARG A 150 2.42 2.37 -3.85
N PHE A 151 3.42 2.02 -3.06
CA PHE A 151 3.53 2.35 -1.65
C PHE A 151 4.69 3.33 -1.48
N TRP A 152 4.52 4.37 -0.66
CA TRP A 152 5.59 5.29 -0.37
C TRP A 152 5.51 5.86 1.04
N GLU A 153 6.64 6.36 1.48
CA GLU A 153 6.85 7.02 2.76
C GLU A 153 7.33 8.44 2.47
N ALA A 154 6.67 9.44 3.04
CA ALA A 154 7.01 10.85 2.85
C ALA A 154 6.90 11.65 4.15
N THR A 155 7.74 12.68 4.31
CA THR A 155 7.72 13.58 5.47
C THR A 155 6.68 14.68 5.35
N ALA A 156 6.35 15.08 4.12
CA ALA A 156 5.28 16.04 3.83
C ALA A 156 3.91 15.43 4.13
N ASP A 157 2.93 16.27 4.48
CA ASP A 157 1.54 15.85 4.58
C ASP A 157 0.93 15.55 3.20
N ALA A 158 -0.29 15.01 3.18
CA ALA A 158 -0.88 14.50 1.94
C ALA A 158 -1.29 15.63 0.99
N ASP A 159 -1.79 16.74 1.52
CA ASP A 159 -2.28 17.86 0.71
C ASP A 159 -1.13 18.63 0.08
N GLU A 160 -0.04 18.81 0.83
CA GLU A 160 1.20 19.39 0.35
C GLU A 160 1.81 18.51 -0.76
N GLU A 161 1.87 17.20 -0.55
CA GLU A 161 2.38 16.26 -1.56
C GLU A 161 1.57 16.34 -2.85
N VAL A 162 0.23 16.28 -2.77
CA VAL A 162 -0.63 16.35 -3.95
C VAL A 162 -0.46 17.67 -4.67
N GLY A 163 -0.42 18.79 -3.93
CA GLY A 163 -0.16 20.10 -4.51
C GLY A 163 1.16 20.16 -5.27
N ASN A 164 2.22 19.62 -4.68
CA ASN A 164 3.54 19.59 -5.29
C ASN A 164 3.59 18.67 -6.53
N LEU A 165 3.01 17.47 -6.45
CA LEU A 165 2.95 16.53 -7.58
C LEU A 165 2.14 17.08 -8.75
N ALA A 166 0.97 17.64 -8.46
CA ALA A 166 0.06 18.14 -9.49
C ALA A 166 0.66 19.33 -10.27
N ARG A 167 1.60 20.08 -9.68
CA ARG A 167 2.34 21.17 -10.34
C ARG A 167 3.50 20.71 -11.22
N VAL A 168 4.04 19.50 -10.99
CA VAL A 168 5.26 19.03 -11.65
C VAL A 168 4.98 17.93 -12.68
N VAL A 169 4.10 16.98 -12.35
CA VAL A 169 3.87 15.77 -13.15
C VAL A 169 3.30 16.07 -14.54
N PRO A 170 2.30 16.97 -14.70
CA PRO A 170 1.83 17.43 -16.01
C PRO A 170 2.95 17.76 -17.01
N PHE A 171 4.02 18.41 -16.56
CA PHE A 171 5.10 18.90 -17.42
C PHE A 171 6.22 17.86 -17.66
N SER A 172 6.13 16.68 -17.05
CA SER A 172 7.14 15.62 -17.20
C SER A 172 6.90 14.69 -18.40
N GLY A 173 5.78 14.84 -19.11
CA GLY A 173 5.32 13.89 -20.13
C GLY A 173 4.78 12.57 -19.56
N LEU A 174 4.82 12.38 -18.24
CA LEU A 174 4.26 11.20 -17.57
C LEU A 174 2.74 11.17 -17.65
N GLY A 175 2.07 12.32 -17.48
CA GLY A 175 0.60 12.41 -17.55
C GLY A 175 0.02 11.83 -18.84
N ALA A 176 0.62 12.19 -19.98
CA ALA A 176 0.20 11.69 -21.29
C ALA A 176 0.34 10.16 -21.40
N LYS A 177 1.48 9.62 -20.96
CA LYS A 177 1.69 8.16 -20.94
C LYS A 177 0.73 7.45 -20.00
N LEU A 178 0.37 8.06 -18.87
CA LEU A 178 -0.60 7.49 -17.93
C LEU A 178 -2.02 7.51 -18.51
N ASN A 179 -2.43 8.54 -19.26
CA ASN A 179 -3.75 8.58 -19.92
C ASN A 179 -3.96 7.35 -20.84
N ASP A 180 -2.92 6.91 -21.55
CA ASP A 180 -2.99 5.74 -22.45
C ASP A 180 -3.05 4.40 -21.72
N LEU A 181 -2.57 4.36 -20.48
CA LEU A 181 -2.40 3.13 -19.70
C LEU A 181 -3.50 2.92 -18.66
N LEU A 182 -4.12 4.00 -18.18
CA LEU A 182 -5.06 3.96 -17.08
C LEU A 182 -6.50 4.09 -17.56
N ALA A 183 -7.37 3.31 -16.95
CA ALA A 183 -8.82 3.43 -17.02
C ALA A 183 -9.26 4.55 -16.06
N PHE A 184 -8.80 5.77 -16.36
CA PHE A 184 -9.13 6.99 -15.64
C PHE A 184 -9.65 8.00 -16.65
N ASP A 185 -10.74 8.68 -16.30
CA ASP A 185 -11.56 9.50 -17.20
C ASP A 185 -11.09 10.94 -17.31
N GLN A 186 -10.24 11.41 -16.39
CA GLN A 186 -9.72 12.78 -16.40
C GLN A 186 -8.31 12.86 -16.99
N ASP A 187 -8.01 14.01 -17.58
CA ASP A 187 -6.73 14.28 -18.21
C ASP A 187 -5.60 14.48 -17.20
N LEU A 188 -4.69 13.51 -17.11
CA LEU A 188 -3.53 13.51 -16.21
C LEU A 188 -2.41 14.48 -16.64
N THR A 189 -2.56 15.15 -17.78
CA THR A 189 -1.68 16.26 -18.20
C THR A 189 -2.11 17.61 -17.60
N THR A 190 -3.17 17.63 -16.79
CA THR A 190 -3.64 18.83 -16.09
C THR A 190 -3.43 18.69 -14.57
N GLU A 191 -3.27 19.81 -13.87
CA GLU A 191 -3.17 19.80 -12.39
C GLU A 191 -4.44 19.20 -11.76
N SER A 192 -5.62 19.60 -12.24
CA SER A 192 -6.91 19.13 -11.73
C SER A 192 -7.11 17.63 -11.94
N GLY A 193 -6.83 17.12 -13.14
CA GLY A 193 -6.92 15.69 -13.43
C GLY A 193 -5.93 14.86 -12.63
N PHE A 194 -4.70 15.36 -12.43
CA PHE A 194 -3.71 14.68 -11.60
C PHE A 194 -4.11 14.66 -10.11
N ARG A 195 -4.66 15.78 -9.59
CA ARG A 195 -5.19 15.85 -8.23
C ARG A 195 -6.33 14.85 -8.03
N ALA A 196 -7.28 14.81 -8.95
CA ALA A 196 -8.39 13.88 -8.89
C ALA A 196 -7.94 12.41 -8.96
N PHE A 197 -6.93 12.12 -9.79
CA PHE A 197 -6.31 10.80 -9.85
C PHE A 197 -5.73 10.40 -8.51
N PHE A 198 -4.91 11.25 -7.90
CA PHE A 198 -4.33 10.94 -6.60
C PHE A 198 -5.42 10.72 -5.55
N THR A 199 -6.43 11.59 -5.47
CA THR A 199 -7.51 11.46 -4.49
C THR A 199 -8.36 10.21 -4.70
N ARG A 200 -8.73 9.88 -5.94
CA ARG A 200 -9.61 8.73 -6.24
C ARG A 200 -8.88 7.39 -6.18
N CYS A 201 -7.58 7.38 -6.44
CA CYS A 201 -6.77 6.16 -6.47
C CYS A 201 -5.96 5.94 -5.20
N ALA A 202 -5.91 6.92 -4.28
CA ALA A 202 -5.32 6.75 -2.96
C ALA A 202 -6.06 5.64 -2.19
N MET A 203 -5.27 4.77 -1.57
CA MET A 203 -5.78 3.76 -0.65
C MET A 203 -5.82 4.33 0.77
N SER A 204 -6.87 4.00 1.53
CA SER A 204 -7.01 4.43 2.91
C SER A 204 -6.19 3.53 3.83
N LEU A 205 -5.38 4.12 4.71
CA LEU A 205 -4.68 3.35 5.74
C LEU A 205 -5.71 2.83 6.75
N ALA A 206 -5.84 1.50 6.87
CA ALA A 206 -6.58 0.92 7.97
C ALA A 206 -5.81 1.21 9.27
N LEU A 207 -6.52 1.56 10.35
CA LEU A 207 -5.98 2.08 11.62
C LEU A 207 -4.59 1.50 11.97
N PRO A 208 -3.64 2.35 12.41
CA PRO A 208 -2.27 1.93 12.62
C PRO A 208 -2.20 0.79 13.65
N HIS A 209 -1.29 -0.15 13.40
CA HIS A 209 -0.86 -1.10 14.41
C HIS A 209 -0.51 -0.32 15.69
N PRO A 210 -1.07 -0.67 16.86
CA PRO A 210 -0.62 -0.06 18.10
C PRO A 210 0.89 -0.29 18.19
N HIS A 211 1.66 0.79 18.36
CA HIS A 211 3.08 0.67 18.66
C HIS A 211 3.22 -0.18 19.92
N PRO A 212 4.11 -1.19 19.96
CA PRO A 212 4.41 -1.94 21.17
C PRO A 212 5.21 -1.07 22.14
N SER A 213 4.56 -0.06 22.70
CA SER A 213 5.09 0.82 23.74
C SER A 213 3.92 1.40 24.55
N SER A 214 3.16 0.51 25.18
CA SER A 214 2.20 0.81 26.25
C SER A 214 1.93 -0.45 27.07
N GLN A 215 3.01 -1.08 27.56
CA GLN A 215 2.96 -1.84 28.81
C GLN A 215 4.04 -1.25 29.71
N SER A 216 3.72 -0.12 30.32
CA SER A 216 4.51 0.45 31.40
C SER A 216 3.60 0.55 32.62
N GLY A 217 3.83 -0.36 33.57
CA GLY A 217 3.60 -0.13 34.99
C GLY A 217 2.18 -0.29 35.52
N THR A 218 1.72 -1.53 35.70
CA THR A 218 0.95 -1.83 36.92
C THR A 218 1.93 -1.98 38.06
N ALA A 219 2.26 -0.88 38.72
CA ALA A 219 2.85 -0.93 40.06
C ALA A 219 1.75 -1.38 41.04
N ARG A 220 1.95 -2.54 41.67
CA ARG A 220 1.25 -2.91 42.92
C ARG A 220 1.68 -1.90 43.99
N PRO A 221 0.77 -1.37 44.81
CA PRO A 221 1.18 -0.82 46.09
C PRO A 221 1.59 -2.01 46.97
N GLU A 222 2.86 -2.06 47.37
CA GLU A 222 3.29 -2.87 48.50
C GLU A 222 2.83 -2.15 49.77
N GLU A 223 2.11 -2.93 50.57
CA GLU A 223 1.50 -2.61 51.84
C GLU A 223 2.61 -2.52 52.90
N GLU A 224 2.78 -1.35 53.48
CA GLU A 224 3.76 -1.06 54.52
C GLU A 224 3.21 -1.58 55.87
N ALA A 225 3.95 -2.50 56.49
CA ALA A 225 3.80 -2.96 57.87
C ALA A 225 5.16 -2.92 58.57
#